data_AF-A0AAW0GX40-F1
#
_entry.id   AF-A0AAW0GX40-F1
#
_cell.length_a   1.000
_cell.length_b   1.000
_cell.length_c   1.000
_cell.angle_alpha   90.00
_cell.angle_beta   90.00
_cell.angle_gamma   90.00
#
_symmetry.space_group_name_H-M   'P 1'
#
loop_
_entity.id
_entity.type
_entity.pdbx_description
1 polymer ?
#
loop_
_entity_poly.entity_id
_entity_poly.type
_entity_poly.pdbx_seq_one_letter_code
_entity_poly.pdbx_strand_id
1 'polypeptide(L)'
;MTQSPSSLSASLREIVTITCQANQGISNYLNWYWQKPGKAPELLIYGTSYLGDGVPSRFSGSARCDIQMTQSPTSLSVSLGDRATITCRASQGISGWLAWYQQKPGKAPKLLIYKASSLADGVPSRFSGSGSGSDYSLTISSLESEDIATYYCLQVQASFHRSSHMRLPSESQEFTESFSGSRSELLLHLKSA
;
A
#
# COMPACT_ATOMS: atom_id res chain seq x y z
N MET A 1 -19.74 6.20 0.17
CA MET A 1 -18.83 7.14 0.84
C MET A 1 -19.39 7.41 2.22
N THR A 2 -18.54 7.41 3.23
CA THR A 2 -18.92 7.59 4.63
C THR A 2 -18.17 8.79 5.18
N GLN A 3 -18.88 9.80 5.66
CA GLN A 3 -18.28 11.00 6.27
C GLN A 3 -18.19 10.86 7.79
N SER A 4 -17.12 11.38 8.37
CA SER A 4 -16.93 11.43 9.82
C SER A 4 -16.22 12.73 10.26
N PRO A 5 -16.69 13.41 11.32
CA PRO A 5 -17.88 13.10 12.12
C PRO A 5 -19.19 13.51 11.40
N SER A 6 -20.34 12.94 11.80
CA SER A 6 -21.67 13.26 11.24
C SER A 6 -22.23 14.60 11.72
N SER A 7 -21.75 15.09 12.87
CA SER A 7 -22.00 16.43 13.39
C SER A 7 -20.80 16.86 14.23
N LEU A 8 -20.54 18.17 14.27
CA LEU A 8 -19.45 18.74 15.05
C LEU A 8 -19.82 20.12 15.57
N SER A 9 -19.29 20.45 16.73
CA SER A 9 -19.23 21.81 17.28
C SER A 9 -17.76 22.19 17.41
N ALA A 10 -17.42 23.43 17.08
CA ALA A 10 -16.05 23.91 17.10
C ALA A 10 -15.99 25.36 17.58
N SER A 11 -14.91 25.71 18.26
CA SER A 11 -14.64 27.06 18.75
C SER A 11 -14.04 27.95 17.66
N LEU A 12 -14.09 29.26 17.86
CA LEU A 12 -13.48 30.20 16.91
C LEU A 12 -11.97 29.93 16.82
N ARG A 13 -11.46 29.78 15.58
CA ARG A 13 -10.05 29.43 15.24
C ARG A 13 -9.64 27.98 15.50
N GLU A 14 -10.56 27.12 15.91
CA GLU A 14 -10.31 25.69 15.95
C GLU A 14 -10.24 25.12 14.52
N ILE A 15 -9.29 24.23 14.27
CA ILE A 15 -9.18 23.53 13.01
C ILE A 15 -10.05 22.28 13.10
N VAL A 16 -10.98 22.16 12.16
CA VAL A 16 -11.88 21.02 12.05
C VAL A 16 -11.48 20.18 10.84
N THR A 17 -11.35 18.87 11.04
CA THR A 17 -11.11 17.91 9.95
C THR A 17 -12.34 17.04 9.76
N ILE A 18 -12.86 17.03 8.54
CA ILE A 18 -13.92 16.11 8.11
C ILE A 18 -13.29 15.11 7.17
N THR A 19 -13.47 13.83 7.46
CA THR A 19 -12.97 12.74 6.62
C THR A 19 -14.10 12.15 5.80
N CYS A 20 -13.77 11.70 4.59
CA CYS A 20 -14.68 10.98 3.72
C CYS A 20 -13.99 9.69 3.28
N GLN A 21 -14.51 8.55 3.70
CA GLN A 21 -13.98 7.24 3.33
C GLN A 21 -14.82 6.63 2.21
N ALA A 22 -14.14 6.13 1.20
CA ALA A 22 -14.72 5.34 0.14
C ALA A 22 -14.38 3.87 0.32
N ASN A 23 -15.28 2.98 -0.13
CA ASN A 23 -15.05 1.55 -0.15
C ASN A 23 -14.22 1.08 -1.36
N GLN A 24 -13.96 1.97 -2.32
CA GLN A 24 -13.17 1.71 -3.52
C GLN A 24 -12.31 2.93 -3.83
N GLY A 25 -11.24 2.73 -4.61
CA GLY A 25 -10.34 3.81 -5.04
C GLY A 25 -11.08 4.86 -5.85
N ILE A 26 -11.48 5.95 -5.20
CA ILE A 26 -11.96 7.14 -5.88
C ILE A 26 -10.71 7.95 -6.19
N SER A 27 -10.33 8.00 -7.46
CA SER A 27 -9.22 8.82 -7.98
C SER A 27 -9.42 10.32 -7.66
N ASN A 28 -8.78 11.24 -8.37
CA ASN A 28 -8.87 12.70 -8.17
C ASN A 28 -10.26 13.31 -8.46
N TYR A 29 -11.36 12.59 -8.25
CA TYR A 29 -12.73 12.99 -8.55
C TYR A 29 -13.57 13.30 -7.30
N LEU A 30 -12.95 13.29 -6.11
CA LEU A 30 -13.64 13.70 -4.89
C LEU A 30 -13.72 15.22 -4.80
N ASN A 31 -14.94 15.73 -4.64
CA ASN A 31 -15.25 17.12 -4.42
C ASN A 31 -15.89 17.31 -3.04
N TRP A 32 -15.59 18.43 -2.38
CA TRP A 32 -16.23 18.86 -1.15
C TRP A 32 -17.12 20.07 -1.43
N TYR A 33 -18.33 20.03 -0.89
CA TYR A 33 -19.30 21.12 -0.99
C TYR A 33 -19.70 21.57 0.41
N TRP A 34 -20.04 22.85 0.53
CA TRP A 34 -20.71 23.37 1.71
C TRP A 34 -22.09 23.87 1.35
N GLN A 35 -23.02 23.74 2.28
CA GLN A 35 -24.39 24.17 2.07
C GLN A 35 -24.89 24.88 3.32
N LYS A 36 -25.40 26.10 3.14
CA LYS A 36 -26.15 26.81 4.17
C LYS A 36 -27.62 26.40 4.09
N PRO A 37 -28.35 26.36 5.21
CA PRO A 37 -29.79 26.08 5.20
C PRO A 37 -30.52 26.98 4.19
N GLY A 38 -31.31 26.38 3.30
CA GLY A 38 -32.08 27.09 2.29
C GLY A 38 -31.29 27.67 1.11
N LYS A 39 -29.99 27.38 0.96
CA LYS A 39 -29.18 27.77 -0.20
C LYS A 39 -28.73 26.57 -1.03
N ALA A 40 -28.36 26.83 -2.29
CA ALA A 40 -27.72 25.83 -3.13
C ALA A 40 -26.35 25.43 -2.54
N PRO A 41 -25.91 24.17 -2.73
CA PRO A 41 -24.55 23.75 -2.39
C PRO A 41 -23.52 24.52 -3.23
N GLU A 42 -22.47 24.98 -2.57
CA GLU A 42 -21.34 25.67 -3.19
C GLU A 42 -20.10 24.77 -3.12
N LEU A 43 -19.25 24.81 -4.15
CA LEU A 43 -18.04 24.01 -4.21
C LEU A 43 -16.95 24.62 -3.29
N LEU A 44 -16.39 23.80 -2.40
CA LEU A 44 -15.25 24.19 -1.55
C LEU A 44 -13.93 23.69 -2.14
N ILE A 45 -13.85 22.39 -2.40
CA ILE A 45 -12.63 21.72 -2.84
C ILE A 45 -12.98 20.83 -4.01
N TYR A 46 -12.27 20.95 -5.13
CA TYR A 46 -12.37 20.02 -6.24
C TYR A 46 -11.06 19.27 -6.44
N GLY A 47 -11.15 18.06 -6.98
CA GLY A 47 -9.98 17.26 -7.30
C GLY A 47 -9.05 17.03 -6.11
N THR A 48 -9.63 16.84 -4.91
CA THR A 48 -8.97 16.54 -3.62
C THR A 48 -8.16 17.65 -2.97
N SER A 49 -7.70 18.68 -3.69
CA SER A 49 -6.82 19.72 -3.12
C SER A 49 -7.00 21.14 -3.69
N TYR A 50 -7.73 21.32 -4.78
CA TYR A 50 -7.92 22.63 -5.39
C TYR A 50 -9.12 23.35 -4.76
N LEU A 51 -8.95 24.63 -4.40
CA LEU A 51 -10.03 25.45 -3.84
C LEU A 51 -10.93 25.98 -4.96
N GLY A 52 -12.25 25.97 -4.72
CA GLY A 52 -13.21 26.62 -5.60
C GLY A 52 -13.09 28.15 -5.59
N ASP A 53 -13.70 28.79 -6.59
CA ASP A 53 -13.65 30.26 -6.72
C ASP A 53 -14.22 30.96 -5.49
N GLY A 54 -13.46 31.92 -4.95
CA GLY A 54 -13.87 32.70 -3.76
C GLY A 54 -13.76 31.95 -2.43
N VAL A 55 -13.26 30.71 -2.41
CA VAL A 55 -13.03 29.94 -1.19
C VAL A 55 -11.76 30.44 -0.49
N PRO A 56 -11.83 30.85 0.80
CA PRO A 56 -10.67 31.35 1.52
C PRO A 56 -9.58 30.29 1.74
N SER A 57 -8.31 30.70 1.75
CA SER A 57 -7.13 29.82 1.92
C SER A 57 -7.03 29.08 3.26
N ARG A 58 -7.96 29.33 4.20
CA ARG A 58 -8.08 28.55 5.45
C ARG A 58 -8.65 27.15 5.24
N PHE A 59 -9.20 26.87 4.06
CA PHE A 59 -9.64 25.53 3.68
C PHE A 59 -8.50 24.82 2.95
N SER A 60 -8.37 23.52 3.21
CA SER A 60 -7.41 22.66 2.53
C SER A 60 -8.00 21.28 2.35
N GLY A 61 -7.72 20.65 1.21
CA GLY A 61 -8.09 19.28 0.94
C GLY A 61 -6.87 18.39 0.78
N SER A 62 -7.01 17.16 1.24
CA SER A 62 -6.09 16.07 0.91
C SER A 62 -6.90 14.81 0.69
N ALA A 63 -6.47 13.99 -0.26
CA ALA A 63 -6.95 12.62 -0.38
C ALA A 63 -5.81 11.65 -0.13
N ARG A 64 -6.12 10.57 0.58
CA ARG A 64 -5.25 9.41 0.72
C ARG A 64 -6.02 8.20 0.21
N CYS A 65 -5.52 7.59 -0.86
CA CYS A 65 -5.98 6.27 -1.29
C CYS A 65 -5.06 5.24 -0.66
N ASP A 66 -5.51 4.62 0.43
CA ASP A 66 -4.83 3.45 0.97
C ASP A 66 -5.19 2.24 0.10
N ILE A 67 -4.28 1.89 -0.80
CA ILE A 67 -4.34 0.61 -1.52
C ILE A 67 -4.16 -0.46 -0.46
N GLN A 68 -5.14 -1.32 -0.23
CA GLN A 68 -5.02 -2.39 0.76
C GLN A 68 -4.33 -3.60 0.13
N MET A 69 -3.31 -4.13 0.80
CA MET A 69 -2.63 -5.37 0.42
C MET A 69 -3.11 -6.53 1.30
N THR A 70 -3.44 -7.65 0.68
CA THR A 70 -3.89 -8.87 1.37
C THR A 70 -3.07 -10.07 0.90
N GLN A 71 -2.30 -10.68 1.79
CA GLN A 71 -1.57 -11.92 1.52
C GLN A 71 -2.37 -13.15 1.89
N SER A 72 -2.14 -14.24 1.15
CA SER A 72 -2.72 -15.55 1.45
C SER A 72 -1.72 -16.67 1.13
N PRO A 73 -1.58 -17.68 2.03
CA PRO A 73 -2.23 -17.77 3.35
C PRO A 73 -1.65 -16.77 4.38
N THR A 74 -2.15 -16.73 5.62
CA THR A 74 -1.55 -15.92 6.70
C THR A 74 -0.33 -16.60 7.35
N SER A 75 -0.35 -17.94 7.36
CA SER A 75 0.77 -18.78 7.75
C SER A 75 0.89 -19.95 6.80
N LEU A 76 2.11 -20.33 6.42
CA LEU A 76 2.35 -21.44 5.51
C LEU A 76 3.39 -22.38 6.12
N SER A 77 3.07 -23.67 6.20
CA SER A 77 4.02 -24.70 6.64
C SER A 77 4.38 -25.58 5.45
N VAL A 78 5.67 -25.66 5.11
CA VAL A 78 6.20 -26.38 3.94
C VAL A 78 7.42 -27.22 4.33
N SER A 79 7.63 -28.36 3.68
CA SER A 79 8.81 -29.21 3.94
C SER A 79 10.03 -28.70 3.18
N LEU A 80 11.24 -29.06 3.62
CA LEU A 80 12.45 -28.76 2.86
C LEU A 80 12.39 -29.42 1.47
N GLY A 81 12.81 -28.68 0.44
CA GLY A 81 12.75 -29.11 -0.96
C GLY A 81 11.39 -28.95 -1.63
N ASP A 82 10.30 -28.74 -0.87
CA ASP A 82 8.98 -28.52 -1.44
C ASP A 82 8.86 -27.10 -2.02
N ARG A 83 7.91 -26.95 -2.94
CA ARG A 83 7.52 -25.65 -3.49
C ARG A 83 6.62 -24.89 -2.50
N ALA A 84 6.95 -23.63 -2.24
CA ALA A 84 6.07 -22.70 -1.52
C ALA A 84 5.51 -21.64 -2.48
N THR A 85 4.21 -21.36 -2.39
CA THR A 85 3.56 -20.28 -3.15
C THR A 85 2.82 -19.36 -2.19
N ILE A 86 3.12 -18.08 -2.28
CA ILE A 86 2.50 -17.01 -1.50
C ILE A 86 1.79 -16.09 -2.48
N THR A 87 0.53 -15.76 -2.21
CA THR A 87 -0.24 -14.83 -3.04
C THR A 87 -0.41 -13.50 -2.33
N CYS A 88 -0.50 -12.42 -3.10
CA CYS A 88 -0.79 -11.08 -2.62
C CYS A 88 -1.79 -10.41 -3.57
N ARG A 89 -2.87 -9.88 -3.00
CA ARG A 89 -3.92 -9.16 -3.71
C ARG A 89 -3.98 -7.72 -3.25
N ALA A 90 -3.91 -6.80 -4.21
CA ALA A 90 -4.18 -5.39 -4.00
C ALA A 90 -5.68 -5.10 -4.15
N SER A 91 -6.22 -4.15 -3.40
CA SER A 91 -7.62 -3.72 -3.52
C SER A 91 -7.95 -3.06 -4.86
N GLN A 92 -6.94 -2.64 -5.62
CA GLN A 92 -7.07 -2.03 -6.93
C GLN A 92 -5.87 -2.39 -7.82
N GLY A 93 -5.96 -2.09 -9.12
CA GLY A 93 -4.89 -2.35 -10.06
C GLY A 93 -3.66 -1.48 -9.80
N ILE A 94 -2.51 -2.10 -9.50
CA ILE A 94 -1.20 -1.46 -9.30
C ILE A 94 -0.19 -1.83 -10.39
N SER A 95 -0.64 -2.41 -11.51
CA SER A 95 0.20 -2.76 -12.67
C SER A 95 1.36 -3.70 -12.27
N GLY A 96 2.62 -3.26 -12.33
CA GLY A 96 3.79 -3.99 -11.84
C GLY A 96 4.40 -3.39 -10.57
N TRP A 97 3.74 -2.44 -9.92
CA TRP A 97 4.28 -1.66 -8.80
C TRP A 97 4.23 -2.42 -7.46
N LEU A 98 4.79 -3.62 -7.44
CA LEU A 98 4.88 -4.50 -6.29
C LEU A 98 6.32 -4.97 -6.05
N ALA A 99 6.70 -5.04 -4.78
CA ALA A 99 7.93 -5.63 -4.31
C ALA A 99 7.68 -6.68 -3.23
N TRP A 100 8.51 -7.73 -3.21
CA TRP A 100 8.53 -8.78 -2.21
C TRP A 100 9.76 -8.65 -1.31
N TYR A 101 9.56 -8.75 0.00
CA TYR A 101 10.63 -8.72 0.99
C TYR A 101 10.60 -9.98 1.86
N GLN A 102 11.77 -10.35 2.35
CA GLN A 102 11.99 -11.38 3.34
C GLN A 102 12.55 -10.75 4.62
N GLN A 103 11.94 -11.03 5.76
CA GLN A 103 12.46 -10.62 7.07
C GLN A 103 12.72 -11.84 7.94
N LYS A 104 13.99 -12.03 8.28
CA LYS A 104 14.40 -13.01 9.30
C LYS A 104 14.22 -12.42 10.69
N PRO A 105 13.96 -13.23 11.72
CA PRO A 105 13.88 -12.76 13.10
C PRO A 105 15.09 -11.92 13.49
N GLY A 106 14.86 -10.70 14.00
CA GLY A 106 15.93 -9.78 14.43
C GLY A 106 16.77 -9.16 13.31
N LYS A 107 16.36 -9.30 12.04
CA LYS A 107 17.03 -8.69 10.88
C LYS A 107 16.13 -7.67 10.18
N ALA A 108 16.76 -6.76 9.44
CA ALA A 108 16.05 -5.86 8.54
C ALA A 108 15.43 -6.65 7.38
N PRO A 109 14.26 -6.23 6.85
CA PRO A 109 13.69 -6.79 5.64
C PRO A 109 14.64 -6.66 4.44
N LYS A 110 14.88 -7.76 3.74
CA LYS A 110 15.70 -7.82 2.52
C LYS A 110 14.79 -7.90 1.30
N LEU A 111 15.10 -7.13 0.26
CA LEU A 111 14.37 -7.19 -1.01
C LEU A 111 14.65 -8.51 -1.73
N LEU A 112 13.59 -9.17 -2.21
CA LEU A 112 13.68 -10.37 -3.04
C LEU A 112 13.35 -10.07 -4.51
N ILE A 113 12.20 -9.46 -4.74
CA ILE A 113 11.65 -9.23 -6.08
C ILE A 113 11.09 -7.82 -6.15
N TYR A 114 11.30 -7.15 -7.27
CA TYR A 114 10.74 -5.84 -7.59
C TYR A 114 10.05 -5.86 -8.94
N LYS A 115 9.25 -4.84 -9.25
CA LYS A 115 8.46 -4.78 -10.50
C LYS A 115 7.61 -6.05 -10.73
N ALA A 116 7.06 -6.62 -9.66
CA ALA A 116 6.30 -7.88 -9.61
C ALA A 116 7.07 -9.17 -9.98
N SER A 117 8.07 -9.13 -10.88
CA SER A 117 8.74 -10.33 -11.41
C SER A 117 10.26 -10.23 -11.54
N SER A 118 10.86 -9.06 -11.33
CA SER A 118 12.32 -8.87 -11.46
C SER A 118 13.03 -9.28 -10.17
N LEU A 119 13.94 -10.25 -10.27
CA LEU A 119 14.73 -10.72 -9.14
C LEU A 119 15.77 -9.67 -8.74
N ALA A 120 15.92 -9.40 -7.44
CA ALA A 120 16.96 -8.50 -6.95
C ALA A 120 18.35 -9.17 -6.97
N ASP A 121 19.39 -8.36 -7.03
CA ASP A 121 20.77 -8.86 -7.12
C ASP A 121 21.16 -9.69 -5.87
N GLY A 122 21.84 -10.81 -6.10
CA GLY A 122 22.27 -11.72 -5.03
C GLY A 122 21.13 -12.53 -4.38
N VAL A 123 19.92 -12.50 -4.94
CA VAL A 123 18.82 -13.38 -4.52
C VAL A 123 18.90 -14.70 -5.30
N PRO A 124 18.77 -15.87 -4.64
CA PRO A 124 18.77 -17.17 -5.32
C PRO A 124 17.68 -17.29 -6.39
N SER A 125 18.00 -17.98 -7.50
CA SER A 125 17.06 -18.21 -8.62
C SER A 125 15.87 -19.10 -8.27
N ARG A 126 15.85 -19.72 -7.08
CA ARG A 126 14.67 -20.44 -6.56
C ARG A 126 13.49 -19.51 -6.25
N PHE A 127 13.74 -18.22 -6.04
CA PHE A 127 12.69 -17.21 -5.88
C PHE A 127 12.21 -16.71 -7.24
N SER A 128 10.89 -16.64 -7.41
CA SER A 128 10.28 -16.12 -8.63
C SER A 128 8.97 -15.40 -8.32
N GLY A 129 8.70 -14.33 -9.07
CA GLY A 129 7.55 -13.46 -8.87
C GLY A 129 6.74 -13.37 -10.15
N SER A 130 5.42 -13.34 -10.01
CA SER A 130 4.50 -13.21 -11.12
C SER A 130 3.26 -12.42 -10.73
N GLY A 131 2.56 -11.93 -11.74
CA GLY A 131 1.31 -11.19 -11.55
C GLY A 131 1.34 -9.78 -12.13
N SER A 132 0.16 -9.21 -12.29
CA SER A 132 -0.05 -7.84 -12.75
C SER A 132 -1.47 -7.40 -12.39
N GLY A 133 -1.73 -6.09 -12.43
CA GLY A 133 -3.05 -5.57 -12.08
C GLY A 133 -3.25 -5.63 -10.57
N SER A 134 -4.07 -6.55 -10.06
CA SER A 134 -4.38 -6.68 -8.63
C SER A 134 -3.84 -7.93 -7.98
N ASP A 135 -3.38 -8.92 -8.74
CA ASP A 135 -3.11 -10.27 -8.23
C ASP A 135 -1.67 -10.68 -8.53
N TYR A 136 -0.97 -11.10 -7.48
CA TYR A 136 0.46 -11.37 -7.49
C TYR A 136 0.80 -12.64 -6.72
N SER A 137 1.92 -13.26 -7.09
CA SER A 137 2.44 -14.40 -6.36
C SER A 137 3.96 -14.40 -6.29
N LEU A 138 4.47 -14.87 -5.16
CA LEU A 138 5.86 -15.26 -4.93
C LEU A 138 5.91 -16.78 -4.86
N THR A 139 6.79 -17.39 -5.65
CA THR A 139 7.04 -18.83 -5.65
C THR A 139 8.49 -19.10 -5.26
N ILE A 140 8.68 -19.99 -4.29
CA ILE A 140 9.97 -20.57 -3.92
C ILE A 140 9.96 -22.01 -4.46
N SER A 141 10.80 -22.31 -5.45
CA SER A 141 10.73 -23.58 -6.19
C SER A 141 11.18 -24.79 -5.37
N SER A 142 12.18 -24.61 -4.50
CA SER A 142 12.72 -25.61 -3.58
C SER A 142 13.08 -24.90 -2.28
N LEU A 143 12.27 -25.12 -1.24
CA LEU A 143 12.44 -24.45 0.05
C LEU A 143 13.72 -24.91 0.77
N GLU A 144 14.54 -23.97 1.21
CA GLU A 144 15.73 -24.23 2.02
C GLU A 144 15.57 -23.69 3.45
N SER A 145 16.42 -24.16 4.38
CA SER A 145 16.30 -23.84 5.81
C SER A 145 16.43 -22.34 6.10
N GLU A 146 17.20 -21.63 5.29
CA GLU A 146 17.39 -20.20 5.40
C GLU A 146 16.23 -19.37 4.82
N ASP A 147 15.26 -20.01 4.16
CA ASP A 147 14.09 -19.35 3.60
C ASP A 147 12.96 -19.17 4.65
N ILE A 148 13.15 -19.71 5.86
CA ILE A 148 12.23 -19.52 6.99
C ILE A 148 12.30 -18.05 7.44
N ALA A 149 11.20 -17.34 7.23
CA ALA A 149 11.11 -15.91 7.43
C ALA A 149 9.66 -15.43 7.37
N THR A 150 9.45 -14.15 7.72
CA THR A 150 8.23 -13.44 7.38
C THR A 150 8.38 -12.81 6.00
N TYR A 151 7.37 -12.96 5.15
CA TYR A 151 7.35 -12.43 3.78
C TYR A 151 6.32 -11.32 3.65
N TYR A 152 6.72 -10.23 3.00
CA TYR A 152 5.90 -9.05 2.80
C TYR A 152 5.74 -8.76 1.32
N CYS A 153 4.52 -8.53 0.87
CA CYS A 153 4.27 -7.81 -0.36
C CYS A 153 4.02 -6.33 -0.05
N LEU A 154 4.68 -5.46 -0.81
CA LEU A 154 4.59 -4.02 -0.65
C LEU A 154 4.21 -3.40 -2.00
N GLN A 155 3.17 -2.58 -1.99
CA GLN A 155 2.88 -1.66 -3.08
C GLN A 155 3.90 -0.51 -3.03
N VAL A 156 4.70 -0.36 -4.08
CA VAL A 156 5.69 0.72 -4.20
C VAL A 156 5.10 1.85 -5.03
N GLN A 157 4.91 3.04 -4.46
CA GLN A 157 4.43 4.18 -5.23
C GLN A 157 5.52 4.64 -6.21
N ALA A 158 5.17 4.73 -7.50
CA ALA A 158 5.95 5.53 -8.43
C ALA A 158 5.71 7.00 -8.08
N SER A 159 6.55 7.59 -7.23
CA SER A 159 6.62 9.04 -7.16
C SER A 159 7.03 9.54 -8.55
N PHE A 160 6.09 10.13 -9.28
CA PHE A 160 6.30 10.72 -10.60
C PHE A 160 7.32 11.86 -10.51
N HIS A 161 8.61 11.53 -10.54
CA HIS A 161 9.69 12.45 -10.82
C HIS A 161 10.48 11.90 -12.00
N ARG A 162 10.01 12.22 -13.22
CA ARG A 162 10.74 12.29 -14.51
C ARG A 162 11.95 11.37 -14.74
N SER A 163 11.98 10.20 -14.14
CA SER A 163 13.07 9.23 -14.16
C SER A 163 12.46 7.85 -14.06
N SER A 164 12.83 6.98 -15.00
CA SER A 164 12.34 5.61 -15.19
C SER A 164 12.79 4.63 -14.07
N HIS A 165 13.29 5.15 -12.95
CA HIS A 165 13.86 4.38 -11.85
C HIS A 165 12.86 4.26 -10.69
N MET A 166 12.42 3.02 -10.44
CA MET A 166 11.71 2.64 -9.21
C MET A 166 12.66 2.85 -8.04
N ARG A 167 12.33 3.78 -7.13
CA ARG A 167 13.14 4.02 -5.93
C ARG A 167 12.75 2.96 -4.89
N LEU A 168 13.57 1.91 -4.82
CA LEU A 168 13.41 0.86 -3.83
C LEU A 168 14.00 1.38 -2.51
N PRO A 169 13.29 1.21 -1.38
CA PRO A 169 13.83 1.50 -0.06
C PRO A 169 15.12 0.71 0.16
N SER A 170 16.16 1.40 0.61
CA SER A 170 17.43 0.76 0.98
C SER A 170 17.24 -0.07 2.27
N GLU A 171 18.05 -1.12 2.43
CA GLU A 171 17.99 -2.14 3.50
C GLU A 171 18.08 -1.60 4.94
N SER A 172 18.24 -0.29 5.18
CA SER A 172 18.58 0.24 6.51
C SER A 172 17.84 1.50 6.98
N GLN A 173 17.04 2.21 6.18
CA GLN A 173 16.69 3.59 6.58
C GLN A 173 15.22 4.02 6.70
N GLU A 174 14.20 3.23 6.35
CA GLU A 174 12.82 3.74 6.44
C GLU A 174 11.74 2.74 6.84
N PHE A 175 12.06 1.58 7.44
CA PHE A 175 11.01 0.64 7.81
C PHE A 175 10.08 1.13 8.95
N THR A 176 10.42 2.25 9.60
CA THR A 176 9.70 2.76 10.77
C THR A 176 8.82 4.01 10.57
N GLU A 177 8.96 4.89 9.57
CA GLU A 177 8.20 6.17 9.62
C GLU A 177 7.63 6.78 8.31
N SER A 178 7.75 6.17 7.12
CA SER A 178 7.33 6.90 5.90
C SER A 178 6.82 6.04 4.73
N PHE A 179 6.30 4.84 4.97
CA PHE A 179 5.64 4.07 3.92
C PHE A 179 4.17 4.48 3.75
N SER A 180 3.87 5.26 2.71
CA SER A 180 2.50 5.55 2.27
C SER A 180 1.85 4.39 1.48
N GLY A 181 2.40 3.17 1.56
CA GLY A 181 1.89 1.96 0.93
C GLY A 181 1.40 0.97 1.99
N SER A 182 0.25 0.31 1.76
CA SER A 182 -0.18 -0.79 2.61
C SER A 182 0.75 -1.98 2.45
N ARG A 183 0.98 -2.69 3.54
CA ARG A 183 1.71 -3.95 3.59
C ARG A 183 0.80 -5.03 4.16
N SER A 184 0.95 -6.24 3.66
CA SER A 184 0.46 -7.46 4.31
C SER A 184 1.66 -8.28 4.75
N GLU A 185 1.45 -9.26 5.62
CA GLU A 185 2.52 -10.14 6.09
C GLU A 185 2.06 -11.60 6.12
N LEU A 186 3.00 -12.50 5.84
CA LEU A 186 2.80 -13.95 5.90
C LEU A 186 4.01 -14.59 6.58
N LEU A 187 3.74 -15.44 7.55
CA LEU A 187 4.77 -16.17 8.28
C LEU A 187 4.99 -17.57 7.68
N LEU A 188 6.18 -17.81 7.13
CA LEU A 188 6.56 -19.10 6.54
C LEU A 188 7.36 -19.92 7.56
N HIS A 189 6.90 -21.14 7.83
CA HIS A 189 7.52 -22.08 8.76
C HIS A 189 7.76 -23.44 8.11
N LEU A 190 8.63 -24.26 8.73
CA LEU A 190 8.75 -25.66 8.38
C LEU A 190 7.57 -26.46 8.95
N LYS A 191 7.11 -27.48 8.21
CA LYS A 191 6.24 -28.51 8.80
C LYS A 191 7.02 -29.25 9.89
N SER A 192 6.43 -29.41 11.06
CA SER A 192 6.92 -30.36 12.06
C SER A 192 6.78 -31.78 11.48
N ALA A 193 7.85 -32.56 11.58
CA ALA A 193 7.85 -33.99 11.24
C ALA A 193 6.95 -34.80 12.19
#